data_AF-A0A963AXH5-F1
#
_entry.id   AF-A0A963AXH5-F1
#
_cell.length_a   1.000
_cell.length_b   1.000
_cell.length_c   1.000
_cell.angle_alpha   90.00
_cell.angle_beta   90.00
_cell.angle_gamma   90.00
#
_symmetry.space_group_name_H-M   'P 1'
#
loop_
_entity.id
_entity.type
_entity.pdbx_description
1 polymer ?
#
loop_
_entity_poly.entity_id
_entity_poly.type
_entity_poly.pdbx_seq_one_letter_code
_entity_poly.pdbx_strand_id
1 'polypeptide(L)'
;MNLKKLAIATVVIFIVVFAYEWLFHGVLLEGLYERTAELWRPQDTMGGYFAWLIIGQLLFAFFFVWIYYRYIRIDSMGGGARFGLALGALLGATQLIMFAVQPLLPALVVYWIIGGLVEGALIGAVAGYLYEA
;
A
#
# COMPACT_ATOMS: atom_id res chain seq x y z
N MET A 1 7.51 -0.56 21.77
CA MET A 1 8.66 -0.71 20.84
C MET A 1 9.62 0.45 21.04
N ASN A 2 10.93 0.22 21.02
CA ASN A 2 11.93 1.31 21.07
C ASN A 2 12.12 1.94 19.68
N LEU A 3 12.77 3.11 19.61
CA LEU A 3 12.97 3.84 18.35
C LEU A 3 13.75 3.03 17.30
N LYS A 4 14.70 2.20 17.73
CA LYS A 4 15.49 1.33 16.84
C LYS A 4 14.61 0.28 16.16
N LYS A 5 13.79 -0.44 16.91
CA LYS A 5 12.85 -1.44 16.36
C LYS A 5 11.81 -0.76 15.45
N LEU A 6 11.33 0.45 15.81
CA LEU A 6 10.41 1.24 14.96
C LEU A 6 11.03 1.59 13.60
N ALA A 7 12.28 2.05 13.60
CA ALA A 7 12.98 2.40 12.37
C ALA A 7 13.21 1.18 11.48
N ILE A 8 13.65 0.05 12.05
CA ILE A 8 13.86 -1.19 11.30
C ILE A 8 12.54 -1.69 10.69
N ALA A 9 11.47 -1.77 11.48
CA ALA A 9 10.17 -2.22 10.97
C ALA A 9 9.63 -1.30 9.86
N THR A 10 9.79 0.02 10.02
CA THR A 10 9.43 1.00 8.98
C THR A 10 10.17 0.72 7.67
N VAL A 11 11.49 0.51 7.72
CA VAL A 11 12.30 0.23 6.52
C VAL A 11 11.87 -1.09 5.86
N VAL A 12 11.64 -2.14 6.66
CA VAL A 12 11.20 -3.44 6.11
C VAL A 12 9.84 -3.30 5.42
N ILE A 13 8.86 -2.68 6.07
CA ILE A 13 7.54 -2.47 5.46
C ILE A 13 7.62 -1.57 4.23
N PHE A 14 8.44 -0.52 4.28
CA PHE A 14 8.65 0.36 3.12
C PHE A 14 9.18 -0.42 1.92
N ILE A 15 10.18 -1.29 2.09
CA ILE A 15 10.70 -2.12 1.00
C ILE A 15 9.60 -3.03 0.43
N VAL A 16 8.79 -3.66 1.29
CA VAL A 16 7.69 -4.53 0.86
C VAL A 16 6.63 -3.76 0.07
N VAL A 17 6.18 -2.61 0.59
CA VAL A 17 5.24 -1.71 -0.09
C VAL A 17 5.81 -1.24 -1.42
N PHE A 18 7.04 -0.72 -1.43
CA PHE A 18 7.66 -0.17 -2.65
C PHE A 18 7.79 -1.22 -3.75
N ALA A 19 8.23 -2.43 -3.39
CA ALA A 19 8.34 -3.54 -4.34
C ALA A 19 6.98 -4.01 -4.83
N TYR A 20 5.98 -4.07 -3.95
CA TYR A 20 4.61 -4.43 -4.31
C TYR A 20 3.99 -3.41 -5.26
N GLU A 21 4.07 -2.12 -4.93
CA GLU A 21 3.54 -1.02 -5.72
C GLU A 21 4.17 -0.98 -7.12
N TRP A 22 5.48 -1.17 -7.23
CA TRP A 22 6.16 -1.27 -8.52
C TRP A 22 5.65 -2.47 -9.33
N LEU A 23 5.56 -3.65 -8.73
CA LEU A 23 5.09 -4.85 -9.42
C LEU A 23 3.62 -4.71 -9.85
N PHE A 24 2.78 -4.25 -8.94
CA PHE A 24 1.35 -4.16 -9.14
C PHE A 24 0.99 -3.08 -10.14
N HIS A 25 1.49 -1.86 -9.96
CA HIS A 25 1.15 -0.75 -10.84
C HIS A 25 2.02 -0.65 -12.08
N GLY A 26 3.33 -0.86 -11.94
CA GLY A 26 4.29 -0.72 -13.04
C GLY A 26 4.34 -1.91 -13.99
N VAL A 27 3.88 -3.09 -13.57
CA VAL A 27 3.94 -4.31 -14.41
C VAL A 27 2.54 -4.90 -14.62
N LEU A 28 1.82 -5.24 -13.55
CA LEU A 28 0.55 -5.96 -13.69
C LEU A 28 -0.58 -5.11 -14.26
N LEU A 29 -0.63 -3.83 -13.90
CA LEU A 29 -1.68 -2.89 -14.33
C LEU A 29 -1.25 -1.96 -15.46
N GLU A 30 -0.05 -2.12 -16.01
CA GLU A 30 0.49 -1.27 -17.09
C GLU A 30 -0.53 -1.09 -18.24
N GLY A 31 -1.05 -2.19 -18.79
CA GLY A 31 -2.03 -2.12 -19.88
C GLY A 31 -3.38 -1.49 -19.52
N LEU A 32 -3.77 -1.44 -18.24
CA LEU A 32 -4.95 -0.69 -17.80
C LEU A 32 -4.62 0.81 -17.64
N TYR A 33 -3.39 1.15 -17.28
CA TYR A 33 -2.93 2.53 -17.22
C TYR A 33 -2.76 3.16 -18.59
N GLU A 34 -2.28 2.42 -19.58
CA GLU A 34 -2.23 2.88 -20.98
C GLU A 34 -3.62 3.25 -21.51
N ARG A 35 -4.64 2.47 -21.15
CA ARG A 35 -6.04 2.72 -21.52
C ARG A 35 -6.69 3.90 -20.79
N THR A 36 -5.99 4.48 -19.82
CA THR A 36 -6.43 5.63 -19.02
C THR A 36 -5.37 6.72 -18.96
N ALA A 37 -4.48 6.78 -19.95
CA ALA A 37 -3.32 7.67 -19.98
C ALA A 37 -3.70 9.14 -19.74
N GLU A 38 -4.88 9.56 -20.19
CA GLU A 38 -5.43 10.90 -20.01
C GLU A 38 -5.70 11.30 -18.55
N LEU A 39 -5.81 10.34 -17.63
CA LEU A 39 -5.98 10.59 -16.19
C LEU A 39 -4.66 10.86 -15.47
N TRP A 40 -3.54 10.46 -16.05
CA TRP A 40 -2.24 10.43 -15.40
C TRP A 40 -1.35 11.59 -15.85
N ARG A 41 -0.32 11.86 -15.04
CA ARG A 41 0.73 12.80 -15.47
C ARG A 41 1.40 12.25 -16.74
N PRO A 42 1.75 13.09 -17.72
CA PRO A 42 2.53 12.68 -18.87
C PRO A 42 3.83 11.97 -18.46
N GLN A 43 4.14 10.85 -19.12
CA GLN A 43 5.25 9.96 -18.76
C GLN A 43 6.61 10.66 -18.73
N ASP A 44 6.83 11.59 -19.67
CA ASP A 44 8.03 12.43 -19.78
C ASP A 44 8.24 13.37 -18.59
N THR A 45 7.16 13.75 -17.89
CA THR A 45 7.22 14.60 -16.70
C THR A 45 7.14 13.80 -15.39
N MET A 46 6.57 12.59 -15.41
CA MET A 46 6.28 11.82 -14.20
C MET A 46 7.55 11.47 -13.41
N GLY A 47 8.66 11.16 -14.10
CA GLY A 47 9.95 10.86 -13.46
C GLY A 47 10.47 11.99 -12.56
N GLY A 48 10.18 13.26 -12.88
CA GLY A 48 10.54 14.41 -12.06
C GLY A 48 9.83 14.46 -10.70
N TYR A 49 8.75 13.69 -10.52
CA TYR A 49 7.98 13.61 -9.28
C TYR A 49 8.23 12.32 -8.50
N PHE A 50 9.17 11.46 -8.92
CA PHE A 50 9.44 10.17 -8.28
C PHE A 50 9.80 10.29 -6.79
N ALA A 51 10.48 11.37 -6.40
CA ALA A 51 10.76 11.64 -4.99
C ALA A 51 9.49 11.74 -4.13
N TRP A 52 8.38 12.25 -4.67
CA TRP A 52 7.09 12.32 -3.97
C TRP A 52 6.47 10.93 -3.76
N LEU A 53 6.67 10.00 -4.70
CA LEU A 53 6.26 8.60 -4.53
C LEU A 53 7.04 7.95 -3.38
N ILE A 54 8.35 8.13 -3.35
CA ILE A 54 9.21 7.61 -2.26
C ILE A 54 8.75 8.18 -0.90
N ILE A 55 8.57 9.51 -0.82
CA ILE A 55 8.15 10.16 0.43
C ILE A 55 6.78 9.65 0.88
N GLY A 56 5.81 9.55 -0.06
CA GLY A 56 4.46 9.06 0.24
C GLY A 56 4.47 7.63 0.78
N GLN A 57 5.17 6.72 0.11
CA GLN A 57 5.27 5.33 0.53
C GLN A 57 6.04 5.16 1.84
N LEU A 58 7.07 5.98 2.08
CA LEU A 58 7.80 5.98 3.35
C LEU A 58 6.92 6.46 4.51
N LEU A 59 6.14 7.53 4.30
CA LEU A 59 5.19 8.01 5.30
C LEU A 59 4.10 6.98 5.58
N PHE A 60 3.56 6.35 4.53
CA PHE A 60 2.60 5.25 4.67
C PHE A 60 3.17 4.13 5.53
N ALA A 61 4.37 3.62 5.19
CA ALA A 61 5.04 2.56 5.94
C ALA A 61 5.29 2.96 7.40
N PHE A 62 5.79 4.18 7.64
CA PHE A 62 6.04 4.69 8.99
C PHE A 62 4.76 4.74 9.82
N PHE A 63 3.69 5.34 9.31
CA PHE A 63 2.45 5.48 10.06
C PHE A 63 1.72 4.14 10.22
N PHE A 64 1.76 3.27 9.23
CA PHE A 64 1.27 1.91 9.35
C PHE A 64 1.95 1.20 10.52
N VAL A 65 3.29 1.16 10.54
CA VAL A 65 4.06 0.54 11.63
C VAL A 65 3.77 1.26 12.95
N TRP A 66 3.83 2.58 13.00
CA TRP A 66 3.58 3.32 14.23
C TRP A 66 2.20 3.01 14.83
N ILE A 67 1.15 3.00 14.02
CA ILE A 67 -0.22 2.67 14.45
C ILE A 67 -0.30 1.22 14.91
N TYR A 68 0.19 0.29 14.08
CA TYR A 68 0.15 -1.15 14.33
C TYR A 68 0.77 -1.49 15.69
N TYR A 69 1.98 -1.00 15.94
CA TYR A 69 2.70 -1.30 17.17
C TYR A 69 2.20 -0.52 18.39
N ARG A 70 1.65 0.69 18.20
CA ARG A 70 1.22 1.54 19.32
C ARG A 70 -0.18 1.21 19.83
N TYR A 71 -1.09 0.85 18.92
CA TYR A 71 -2.53 0.75 19.19
C TYR A 71 -3.11 -0.63 18.91
N ILE A 72 -2.60 -1.37 17.92
CA ILE A 72 -3.17 -2.66 17.51
C ILE A 72 -2.56 -3.81 18.32
N ARG A 73 -1.22 -3.85 18.45
CA ARG A 73 -0.49 -4.80 19.31
C ARG A 73 -0.77 -6.28 19.02
N ILE A 74 -0.99 -6.63 17.75
CA ILE A 74 -1.10 -8.02 17.31
C ILE A 74 0.30 -8.61 17.18
N ASP A 75 0.50 -9.80 17.74
CA ASP A 75 1.79 -10.48 17.91
C ASP A 75 1.87 -11.81 17.17
N SER A 76 1.12 -11.95 16.07
CA SER A 76 1.19 -13.13 15.20
C SER A 76 1.01 -12.75 13.73
N MET A 77 1.66 -13.50 12.85
CA MET A 77 1.51 -13.36 11.39
C MET A 77 0.04 -13.44 10.95
N GLY A 78 -0.68 -14.45 11.45
CA GLY A 78 -2.08 -14.68 11.07
C GLY A 78 -3.03 -13.59 11.56
N GLY A 79 -2.83 -13.09 12.79
CA GLY A 79 -3.57 -11.94 13.28
C GLY A 79 -3.27 -10.68 12.46
N GLY A 80 -1.99 -10.47 12.14
CA GLY A 80 -1.54 -9.35 11.35
C GLY A 80 -2.11 -9.34 9.94
N ALA A 81 -2.17 -10.50 9.28
CA ALA A 81 -2.80 -10.63 7.97
C ALA A 81 -4.28 -10.25 8.00
N ARG A 82 -5.04 -10.66 9.02
CA ARG A 82 -6.47 -10.30 9.17
C ARG A 82 -6.66 -8.81 9.41
N PHE A 83 -5.83 -8.20 10.24
CA PHE A 83 -5.82 -6.73 10.40
C PHE A 83 -5.49 -6.04 9.07
N GLY A 84 -4.48 -6.55 8.37
CA GLY A 84 -4.08 -6.10 7.04
C GLY A 84 -5.22 -6.15 6.02
N LEU A 85 -5.97 -7.25 5.97
CA LEU A 85 -7.17 -7.36 5.13
C LEU A 85 -8.23 -6.32 5.48
N ALA A 86 -8.46 -6.06 6.77
CA ALA A 86 -9.41 -5.03 7.19
C ALA A 86 -8.95 -3.61 6.77
N LEU A 87 -7.66 -3.32 6.89
CA LEU A 87 -7.08 -2.06 6.40
C LEU A 87 -7.19 -1.95 4.86
N GLY A 88 -6.85 -3.02 4.14
CA GLY A 88 -6.99 -3.09 2.69
C GLY A 88 -8.43 -2.88 2.24
N ALA A 89 -9.41 -3.43 2.97
CA ALA A 89 -10.83 -3.20 2.69
C ALA A 89 -11.25 -1.75 2.95
N LEU A 90 -10.74 -1.14 4.03
CA LEU A 90 -10.99 0.27 4.35
C LEU A 90 -10.46 1.19 3.23
N LEU A 91 -9.23 0.96 2.76
CA LEU A 91 -8.64 1.70 1.64
C LEU A 91 -9.32 1.35 0.30
N GLY A 92 -9.80 0.12 0.14
CA GLY A 92 -10.60 -0.29 -1.01
C GLY A 92 -11.91 0.49 -1.10
N ALA A 93 -12.56 0.78 0.03
CA ALA A 93 -13.78 1.58 0.07
C ALA A 93 -13.55 3.00 -0.49
N THR A 94 -12.37 3.59 -0.30
CA THR A 94 -12.06 4.91 -0.87
C THR A 94 -11.96 4.86 -2.40
N GLN A 95 -11.63 3.71 -3.00
CA GLN A 95 -11.60 3.56 -4.45
C GLN A 95 -13.00 3.64 -5.08
N LEU A 96 -14.02 3.16 -4.36
CA LEU A 96 -15.42 3.30 -4.79
C LEU A 96 -15.88 4.76 -4.74
N ILE A 97 -15.40 5.53 -3.77
CA ILE A 97 -15.65 6.97 -3.69
C ILE A 97 -15.01 7.67 -4.89
N MET A 98 -13.76 7.33 -5.22
CA MET A 98 -13.06 7.90 -6.38
C MET A 98 -13.73 7.52 -7.69
N PHE A 99 -14.24 6.29 -7.83
CA PHE A 99 -15.02 5.88 -8.99
C PHE A 99 -16.28 6.73 -9.22
N ALA A 100 -16.90 7.24 -8.15
CA ALA A 100 -18.08 8.10 -8.26
C ALA A 100 -17.73 9.51 -8.76
N VAL A 101 -16.51 9.99 -8.53
CA VAL A 101 -16.10 11.38 -8.82
C VAL A 101 -15.09 11.50 -9.97
N GLN A 102 -14.53 10.37 -10.43
CA GLN A 102 -13.58 10.30 -11.53
C GLN A 102 -14.05 9.29 -12.58
N PRO A 103 -13.77 9.51 -13.88
CA PRO A 103 -14.14 8.59 -14.94
C PRO A 103 -13.17 7.39 -15.02
N LEU A 104 -13.03 6.65 -13.92
CA LEU A 104 -12.14 5.50 -13.83
C LEU A 104 -12.72 4.28 -14.58
N LEU A 105 -11.86 3.48 -15.20
CA LEU A 105 -12.27 2.19 -15.76
C LEU A 105 -12.74 1.27 -14.64
N PRO A 106 -13.93 0.63 -14.73
CA PRO A 106 -14.44 -0.27 -13.69
C PRO A 106 -13.45 -1.40 -13.35
N ALA A 107 -12.77 -1.94 -14.35
CA ALA A 107 -11.73 -2.95 -14.15
C ALA A 107 -10.61 -2.44 -13.25
N LEU A 108 -10.11 -1.21 -13.47
CA LEU A 108 -9.02 -0.63 -12.69
C LEU A 108 -9.39 -0.53 -11.21
N VAL A 109 -10.61 -0.09 -10.90
CA VAL A 109 -11.12 0.00 -9.52
C VAL A 109 -11.18 -1.37 -8.86
N VAL A 110 -11.67 -2.38 -9.56
CA VAL A 110 -11.73 -3.76 -9.05
C VAL A 110 -10.32 -4.27 -8.74
N TYR A 111 -9.37 -4.05 -9.65
CA TYR A 111 -7.98 -4.45 -9.43
C TYR A 111 -7.38 -3.71 -8.24
N TRP A 112 -7.55 -2.39 -8.10
CA TRP A 112 -7.05 -1.66 -6.94
C TRP A 112 -7.61 -2.17 -5.61
N ILE A 113 -8.90 -2.54 -5.56
CA ILE A 113 -9.50 -3.10 -4.34
C ILE A 113 -8.86 -4.46 -4.02
N ILE A 114 -8.78 -5.37 -5.00
CA ILE A 114 -8.19 -6.70 -4.81
C ILE A 114 -6.70 -6.58 -4.44
N GLY A 115 -5.97 -5.71 -5.14
CA GLY A 115 -4.57 -5.41 -4.90
C GLY A 115 -4.35 -4.85 -3.50
N GLY A 116 -5.18 -3.91 -3.04
CA GLY A 116 -5.10 -3.36 -1.68
C GLY A 116 -5.41 -4.38 -0.59
N LEU A 117 -6.30 -5.34 -0.84
CA LEU A 117 -6.53 -6.46 0.08
C LEU A 117 -5.30 -7.36 0.20
N VAL A 118 -4.68 -7.70 -0.93
CA VAL A 118 -3.47 -8.54 -0.98
C VAL A 118 -2.30 -7.83 -0.32
N GLU A 119 -2.06 -6.56 -0.67
CA GLU A 119 -1.02 -5.73 -0.07
C GLU A 119 -1.23 -5.60 1.44
N GLY A 120 -2.44 -5.23 1.85
CA GLY A 120 -2.82 -5.09 3.25
C GLY A 120 -2.52 -6.37 4.03
N ALA A 121 -2.97 -7.52 3.53
CA ALA A 121 -2.69 -8.82 4.14
C ALA A 121 -1.19 -9.10 4.26
N LEU A 122 -0.41 -8.79 3.22
CA LEU A 122 1.03 -8.99 3.17
C LEU A 122 1.75 -8.13 4.21
N ILE A 123 1.54 -6.81 4.20
CA ILE A 123 2.19 -5.88 5.14
C ILE A 123 1.74 -6.13 6.58
N GLY A 124 0.48 -6.53 6.76
CA GLY A 124 -0.07 -6.96 8.05
C GLY A 124 0.62 -8.21 8.60
N ALA A 125 0.80 -9.23 7.76
CA ALA A 125 1.51 -10.45 8.13
C ALA A 125 2.98 -10.18 8.49
N VAL A 126 3.66 -9.35 7.69
CA VAL A 126 5.05 -8.94 7.95
C VAL A 126 5.15 -8.18 9.27
N ALA A 127 4.25 -7.24 9.54
CA ALA A 127 4.24 -6.51 10.82
C ALA A 127 3.95 -7.44 12.00
N GLY A 128 3.02 -8.39 11.85
CA GLY A 128 2.74 -9.39 12.90
C GLY A 128 3.97 -10.24 13.23
N TYR A 129 4.69 -10.71 12.20
CA TYR A 129 5.96 -11.43 12.37
C TYR A 129 7.02 -10.59 13.08
N LEU A 130 7.20 -9.33 12.65
CA LEU A 130 8.18 -8.42 13.23
C LEU A 130 7.80 -7.97 14.65
N TYR A 131 6.54 -8.10 15.06
CA TYR A 131 6.10 -7.83 16.43
C TYR A 131 6.37 -9.01 17.35
N GLU A 132 6.20 -10.24 16.84
CA GLU A 132 6.50 -11.49 17.54
C GLU A 132 8.00 -11.62 17.87
N ALA A 133 8.88 -11.05 17.04
CA ALA A 133 10.35 -11.06 17.16
C ALA A 133 10.98 -9.91 18.01
#